data_AF-A0A0G0M9J3-F1
#
_entry.id   AF-A0A0G0M9J3-F1
#
_cell.length_a   1.000
_cell.length_b   1.000
_cell.length_c   1.000
_cell.angle_alpha   90.00
_cell.angle_beta   90.00
_cell.angle_gamma   90.00
#
_symmetry.space_group_name_H-M   'P 1'
#
loop_
_entity.id
_entity.type
_entity.pdbx_description
1 polymer ?
#
loop_
_entity_poly.entity_id
_entity_poly.type
_entity_poly.pdbx_seq_one_letter_code
_entity_poly.pdbx_strand_id
1 'polypeptide(L)'
;MRKYLSFPEILIFLPILAFSLLLMFKTFQISPDGNLKIATKAWSDFAATIPLIRSFSLGDNFPPEYPLFAGPPIRYHFLFFLFVGFLERIGLRLDWALNIPSAISFFLLTLVIYFLGVKVFKKKSIGILSVVLFLFNGSFSFLEFLKTHPISPNFVNEITKATQFASFGPYDGKIVSAFWSLNIFTNQRHLALAYAAFLLLVFFLYRFTDVNKKFSIKVVVLLSLLIGLFPFIHLAVFGMMLIALGVFFLLYPKARYQIFLIGLFSLAIALPQILYMGKSQITVLFGTKSKPGQFY
;
A
#
# COMPACT_ATOMS: atom_id res chain seq x y z
N MET A 1 27.64 -6.26 -18.88
CA MET A 1 26.55 -5.66 -18.06
C MET A 1 25.28 -5.68 -18.91
N ARG A 2 24.39 -6.68 -18.74
CA ARG A 2 23.14 -6.75 -19.54
C ARG A 2 22.30 -5.52 -19.21
N LYS A 3 21.92 -4.72 -20.23
CA LYS A 3 20.97 -3.60 -20.08
C LYS A 3 19.70 -4.16 -19.41
N TYR A 4 19.41 -3.70 -18.20
CA TYR A 4 18.27 -4.17 -17.41
C TYR A 4 16.93 -3.67 -17.96
N LEU A 5 16.96 -2.65 -18.83
CA LEU A 5 15.82 -2.23 -19.64
C LEU A 5 16.23 -2.09 -21.10
N SER A 6 15.54 -2.81 -21.96
CA SER A 6 15.49 -2.64 -23.39
C SER A 6 14.37 -1.65 -23.73
N PHE A 7 14.49 -0.92 -24.83
CA PHE A 7 13.46 0.03 -25.28
C PHE A 7 12.04 -0.59 -25.35
N PRO A 8 11.86 -1.87 -25.75
CA PRO A 8 10.56 -2.55 -25.67
C PRO A 8 9.99 -2.69 -24.25
N GLU A 9 10.82 -2.75 -23.20
CA GLU A 9 10.34 -2.86 -21.81
C GLU A 9 9.77 -1.54 -21.29
N ILE A 10 10.32 -0.40 -21.74
CA ILE A 10 9.76 0.92 -21.42
C ILE A 10 8.33 1.03 -21.96
N LEU A 11 8.07 0.47 -23.15
CA LEU A 11 6.73 0.46 -23.74
C LEU A 11 5.72 -0.36 -22.94
N ILE A 12 6.16 -1.36 -22.15
CA ILE A 12 5.27 -2.13 -21.26
C ILE A 12 4.87 -1.30 -20.03
N PHE A 13 5.76 -0.42 -19.57
CA PHE A 13 5.50 0.38 -18.37
C PHE A 13 4.61 1.59 -18.61
N LEU A 14 4.54 2.11 -19.84
CA LEU A 14 3.64 3.22 -20.19
C LEU A 14 2.15 2.88 -19.98
N PRO A 15 1.61 1.75 -20.48
CA PRO A 15 0.24 1.32 -20.18
C PRO A 15 0.00 1.12 -18.69
N ILE A 16 0.97 0.62 -17.93
CA ILE A 16 0.82 0.40 -16.48
C ILE A 16 0.77 1.72 -15.73
N LEU A 17 1.59 2.70 -16.11
CA LEU A 17 1.53 4.05 -15.55
C LEU A 17 0.19 4.71 -15.89
N ALA A 18 -0.26 4.62 -17.15
CA ALA A 18 -1.54 5.14 -17.59
C ALA A 18 -2.71 4.49 -16.83
N PHE A 19 -2.66 3.17 -16.65
CA PHE A 19 -3.62 2.43 -15.83
C PHE A 19 -3.60 2.87 -14.37
N SER A 20 -2.42 3.07 -13.78
CA SER A 20 -2.26 3.54 -12.40
C SER A 20 -2.89 4.92 -12.20
N LEU A 21 -2.65 5.84 -13.14
CA LEU A 21 -3.28 7.17 -13.15
C LEU A 21 -4.80 7.04 -13.28
N LEU A 22 -5.27 6.26 -14.26
CA LEU A 22 -6.71 6.05 -14.48
C LEU A 22 -7.39 5.47 -13.24
N LEU A 23 -6.79 4.49 -12.58
CA LEU A 23 -7.33 3.85 -11.38
C LEU A 23 -7.52 4.86 -10.23
N MET A 24 -6.53 5.72 -9.99
CA MET A 24 -6.57 6.70 -8.90
C MET A 24 -7.51 7.87 -9.24
N PHE A 25 -7.40 8.44 -10.44
CA PHE A 25 -8.23 9.56 -10.87
C PHE A 25 -9.70 9.17 -11.15
N LYS A 26 -10.01 7.89 -11.38
CA LYS A 26 -11.41 7.45 -11.49
C LYS A 26 -12.09 7.25 -10.13
N THR A 27 -11.32 7.15 -9.05
CA THR A 27 -11.85 6.90 -7.71
C THR A 27 -12.03 8.16 -6.86
N PHE A 28 -11.32 9.24 -7.20
CA PHE A 28 -11.46 10.53 -6.53
C PHE A 28 -11.20 11.69 -7.48
N GLN A 29 -12.12 12.64 -7.54
CA GLN A 29 -12.05 13.83 -8.38
C GLN A 29 -12.66 15.04 -7.68
N ILE A 30 -12.25 16.24 -8.08
CA ILE A 30 -12.95 17.48 -7.72
C ILE A 30 -13.58 18.06 -8.97
N SER A 31 -14.89 18.30 -8.89
CA SER A 31 -15.68 18.89 -9.97
C SER A 31 -15.33 20.37 -10.16
N PRO A 32 -15.61 20.96 -11.33
CA PRO A 32 -15.30 22.39 -11.58
C PRO A 32 -15.93 23.37 -10.59
N ASP A 33 -17.08 23.01 -10.02
CA ASP A 33 -17.81 23.72 -8.95
C ASP A 33 -17.26 23.46 -7.54
N GLY A 34 -16.18 22.68 -7.40
CA GLY A 34 -15.53 22.39 -6.12
C GLY A 34 -16.06 21.15 -5.40
N ASN A 35 -17.07 20.47 -5.94
CA ASN A 35 -17.68 19.30 -5.31
C ASN A 35 -16.78 18.05 -5.39
N LEU A 36 -16.58 17.40 -4.24
CA LEU A 36 -15.84 16.13 -4.15
C LEU A 36 -16.65 14.99 -4.79
N LYS A 37 -16.07 14.32 -5.78
CA LYS A 37 -16.59 13.11 -6.39
C LYS A 37 -15.76 11.92 -5.94
N ILE A 38 -16.36 11.06 -5.12
CA ILE A 38 -15.70 9.88 -4.56
C ILE A 38 -16.42 8.63 -5.07
N ALA A 39 -15.67 7.62 -5.49
CA ALA A 39 -16.25 6.34 -5.89
C ALA A 39 -16.97 5.66 -4.72
N THR A 40 -18.09 4.99 -5.02
CA THR A 40 -18.97 4.32 -4.03
C THR A 40 -18.24 3.29 -3.16
N LYS A 41 -17.10 2.76 -3.58
CA LYS A 41 -16.32 1.77 -2.79
C LYS A 41 -15.25 2.40 -1.90
N ALA A 42 -15.00 3.70 -2.06
CA ALA A 42 -13.96 4.46 -1.37
C ALA A 42 -14.51 5.48 -0.37
N TRP A 43 -15.82 5.80 -0.41
CA TRP A 43 -16.40 6.89 0.37
C TRP A 43 -16.13 6.79 1.88
N SER A 44 -16.23 5.59 2.47
CA SER A 44 -16.05 5.39 3.91
C SER A 44 -14.61 5.64 4.35
N ASP A 45 -13.64 5.13 3.60
CA ASP A 45 -12.21 5.37 3.88
C ASP A 45 -11.83 6.84 3.63
N PHE A 46 -12.47 7.47 2.64
CA PHE A 46 -12.24 8.87 2.29
C PHE A 46 -12.84 9.84 3.30
N ALA A 47 -13.94 9.45 3.95
CA ALA A 47 -14.51 10.19 5.07
C ALA A 47 -13.54 10.33 6.26
N ALA A 48 -12.60 9.40 6.43
CA ALA A 48 -11.54 9.50 7.44
C ALA A 48 -10.26 10.18 6.90
N THR A 49 -9.84 9.83 5.69
CA THR A 49 -8.54 10.26 5.15
C THR A 49 -8.54 11.69 4.61
N ILE A 50 -9.65 12.19 4.03
CA ILE A 50 -9.72 13.58 3.55
C ILE A 50 -9.64 14.58 4.70
N PRO A 51 -10.41 14.44 5.80
CA PRO A 51 -10.24 15.33 6.95
C PRO A 51 -8.82 15.28 7.52
N LEU A 52 -8.17 14.11 7.53
CA LEU A 52 -6.79 13.98 8.00
C LEU A 52 -5.80 14.73 7.09
N ILE A 53 -5.95 14.64 5.77
CA ILE A 53 -5.14 15.44 4.85
C ILE A 53 -5.38 16.94 5.11
N ARG A 54 -6.65 17.33 5.25
CA ARG A 54 -7.04 18.73 5.40
C ARG A 54 -6.71 19.34 6.75
N SER A 55 -6.60 18.53 7.81
CA SER A 55 -6.09 19.02 9.09
C SER A 55 -4.61 19.42 8.97
N PHE A 56 -3.84 18.81 8.07
CA PHE A 56 -2.49 19.26 7.75
C PHE A 56 -2.45 20.40 6.73
N SER A 57 -3.33 20.42 5.71
CA SER A 57 -3.24 21.44 4.66
C SER A 57 -3.89 22.78 5.06
N LEU A 58 -5.09 22.73 5.65
CA LEU A 58 -5.91 23.89 6.01
C LEU A 58 -5.92 24.18 7.52
N GLY A 59 -5.49 23.22 8.34
CA GLY A 59 -5.37 23.37 9.79
C GLY A 59 -3.92 23.39 10.28
N ASP A 60 -3.78 23.58 11.59
CA ASP A 60 -2.50 23.57 12.31
C ASP A 60 -2.31 22.26 13.08
N ASN A 61 -2.42 21.12 12.39
CA ASN A 61 -2.32 19.79 13.01
C ASN A 61 -0.87 19.38 13.33
N PHE A 62 -0.23 20.15 14.21
CA PHE A 62 1.09 19.91 14.77
C PHE A 62 1.11 20.25 16.27
N PRO A 63 1.30 19.26 17.16
CA PRO A 63 1.59 17.84 16.90
C PRO A 63 0.45 17.09 16.18
N PRO A 64 0.73 16.03 15.38
CA PRO A 64 -0.31 15.33 14.62
C PRO A 64 -1.34 14.60 15.50
N GLU A 65 -2.61 15.00 15.36
CA GLU A 65 -3.78 14.43 16.03
C GLU A 65 -4.87 13.99 15.02
N TYR A 66 -5.80 13.12 15.46
CA TYR A 66 -6.93 12.76 14.64
C TYR A 66 -7.93 13.92 14.56
N PRO A 67 -8.34 14.37 13.36
CA PRO A 67 -9.36 15.42 13.26
C PRO A 67 -10.75 14.93 13.67
N LEU A 68 -10.96 13.61 13.74
CA LEU A 68 -12.26 12.99 14.07
C LEU A 68 -12.39 12.61 15.55
N PHE A 69 -11.27 12.48 16.28
CA PHE A 69 -11.26 12.02 17.66
C PHE A 69 -10.30 12.89 18.47
N ALA A 70 -10.84 13.68 19.41
CA ALA A 70 -10.04 14.53 20.28
C ALA A 70 -9.32 13.71 21.36
N GLY A 71 -8.08 14.08 21.68
CA GLY A 71 -7.32 13.58 22.83
C GLY A 71 -6.18 12.63 22.46
N PRO A 72 -6.42 11.41 21.96
CA PRO A 72 -5.35 10.47 21.64
C PRO A 72 -4.49 10.91 20.44
N PRO A 73 -3.17 10.63 20.46
CA PRO A 73 -2.31 10.84 19.30
C PRO A 73 -2.72 9.95 18.13
N ILE A 74 -2.32 10.32 16.91
CA ILE A 74 -2.58 9.47 15.74
C ILE A 74 -1.85 8.14 15.88
N ARG A 75 -2.61 7.04 15.86
CA ARG A 75 -2.10 5.66 15.93
C ARG A 75 -2.01 4.95 14.58
N TYR A 76 -2.62 5.55 13.56
CA TYR A 76 -2.60 5.06 12.19
C TYR A 76 -1.50 5.77 11.40
N HIS A 77 -1.04 5.16 10.31
CA HIS A 77 -0.02 5.76 9.45
C HIS A 77 -0.47 7.08 8.80
N PHE A 78 0.09 8.20 9.27
CA PHE A 78 -0.28 9.53 8.79
C PHE A 78 0.74 10.15 7.83
N LEU A 79 1.96 9.63 7.73
CA LEU A 79 3.05 10.34 7.03
C LEU A 79 2.76 10.57 5.54
N PHE A 80 2.13 9.61 4.88
CA PHE A 80 1.69 9.77 3.49
C PHE A 80 0.62 10.87 3.36
N PHE A 81 -0.35 10.92 4.27
CA PHE A 81 -1.42 11.92 4.25
C PHE A 81 -0.90 13.30 4.64
N LEU A 82 0.09 13.38 5.52
CA LEU A 82 0.83 14.60 5.83
C LEU A 82 1.54 15.14 4.58
N PHE A 83 2.23 14.28 3.84
CA PHE A 83 2.86 14.67 2.56
C PHE A 83 1.82 15.19 1.56
N VAL A 84 0.68 14.51 1.41
CA VAL A 84 -0.43 14.99 0.57
C VAL A 84 -0.96 16.35 1.06
N GLY A 85 -1.10 16.53 2.38
CA GLY A 85 -1.53 17.79 2.98
C GLY A 85 -0.55 18.93 2.69
N PHE A 86 0.75 18.68 2.72
CA PHE A 86 1.74 19.66 2.28
C PHE A 86 1.63 20.00 0.80
N LEU A 87 1.40 19.02 -0.07
CA LEU A 87 1.16 19.29 -1.49
C LEU A 87 -0.08 20.17 -1.70
N GLU A 88 -1.17 19.92 -0.98
CA GLU A 88 -2.37 20.77 -1.02
C GLU A 88 -2.07 22.19 -0.49
N ARG A 89 -1.33 22.28 0.63
CA ARG A 89 -0.94 23.55 1.25
C ARG A 89 -0.12 24.46 0.32
N ILE A 90 0.75 23.89 -0.53
CA ILE A 90 1.52 24.66 -1.52
C ILE A 90 0.73 24.99 -2.80
N GLY A 91 -0.57 24.69 -2.84
CA GLY A 91 -1.49 25.11 -3.90
C GLY A 91 -1.91 24.02 -4.89
N LEU A 92 -1.49 22.76 -4.72
CA LEU A 92 -1.96 21.67 -5.57
C LEU A 92 -3.40 21.28 -5.19
N ARG A 93 -4.32 21.23 -6.15
CA ARG A 93 -5.70 20.82 -5.87
C ARG A 93 -5.73 19.40 -5.27
N LEU A 94 -6.54 19.17 -4.24
CA LEU A 94 -6.52 17.97 -3.40
C LEU A 94 -6.58 16.64 -4.16
N ASP A 95 -7.37 16.55 -5.23
CA ASP A 95 -7.43 15.35 -6.07
C ASP A 95 -6.10 15.05 -6.77
N TRP A 96 -5.39 16.06 -7.25
CA TRP A 96 -4.03 15.88 -7.80
C TRP A 96 -3.02 15.55 -6.69
N ALA A 97 -3.08 16.27 -5.57
CA ALA A 97 -2.21 16.06 -4.42
C ALA A 97 -2.30 14.62 -3.88
N LEU A 98 -3.49 14.02 -3.88
CA LEU A 98 -3.70 12.64 -3.45
C LEU A 98 -3.45 11.62 -4.57
N ASN A 99 -3.99 11.85 -5.77
CA ASN A 99 -3.98 10.84 -6.84
C ASN A 99 -2.61 10.68 -7.49
N ILE A 100 -1.81 11.75 -7.66
CA ILE A 100 -0.48 11.65 -8.27
C ILE A 100 0.43 10.75 -7.42
N PRO A 101 0.66 11.01 -6.11
CA PRO A 101 1.51 10.15 -5.30
C PRO A 101 0.97 8.73 -5.20
N SER A 102 -0.35 8.56 -5.14
CA SER A 102 -0.99 7.24 -5.11
C SER A 102 -0.73 6.45 -6.39
N ALA A 103 -0.86 7.09 -7.56
CA ALA A 103 -0.65 6.47 -8.86
C ALA A 103 0.82 6.12 -9.08
N ILE A 104 1.74 7.01 -8.71
CA ILE A 104 3.18 6.74 -8.73
C ILE A 104 3.51 5.58 -7.79
N SER A 105 2.93 5.54 -6.59
CA SER A 105 3.17 4.46 -5.63
C SER A 105 2.67 3.10 -6.14
N PHE A 106 1.49 3.05 -6.76
CA PHE A 106 0.97 1.83 -7.38
C PHE A 106 1.79 1.40 -8.59
N PHE A 107 2.21 2.35 -9.42
CA PHE A 107 3.13 2.08 -10.52
C PHE A 107 4.47 1.51 -10.01
N LEU A 108 5.08 2.13 -8.99
CA LEU A 108 6.30 1.63 -8.37
C LEU A 108 6.13 0.21 -7.82
N LEU A 109 5.00 -0.10 -7.17
CA LEU A 109 4.71 -1.46 -6.72
C LEU A 109 4.75 -2.47 -7.87
N THR A 110 4.08 -2.17 -8.99
CA THR A 110 4.07 -3.05 -10.18
C THR A 110 5.45 -3.20 -10.82
N LEU A 111 6.25 -2.13 -10.86
CA LEU A 111 7.64 -2.18 -11.35
C LEU A 111 8.48 -3.12 -10.50
N VAL A 112 8.36 -3.01 -9.18
CA VAL A 112 9.17 -3.82 -8.27
C VAL A 112 8.75 -5.29 -8.31
N ILE A 113 7.46 -5.58 -8.44
CA ILE A 113 6.96 -6.95 -8.69
C ILE A 113 7.60 -7.53 -9.96
N TYR A 114 7.59 -6.77 -11.06
CA TYR A 114 8.24 -7.17 -12.30
C TYR A 114 9.72 -7.47 -12.09
N PHE A 115 10.49 -6.51 -11.55
CA PHE A 115 11.93 -6.65 -11.41
C PHE A 115 12.32 -7.78 -10.45
N LEU A 116 11.54 -7.98 -9.37
CA LEU A 116 11.77 -9.08 -8.44
C LEU A 116 11.51 -10.43 -9.12
N GLY A 117 10.41 -10.58 -9.87
CA GLY A 117 10.14 -11.78 -10.66
C GLY A 117 11.25 -12.09 -11.67
N VAL A 118 11.70 -11.09 -12.44
CA VAL A 118 12.83 -11.27 -13.37
C VAL A 118 14.12 -11.62 -12.63
N LYS A 119 14.38 -11.02 -11.48
CA LYS A 119 15.62 -11.24 -10.72
C LYS A 119 15.69 -12.63 -10.11
N VAL A 120 14.58 -13.18 -9.63
CA VAL A 120 14.49 -14.53 -9.06
C VAL A 120 14.55 -15.59 -10.17
N PHE A 121 13.68 -15.48 -11.18
CA PHE A 121 13.53 -16.53 -12.20
C PHE A 121 14.42 -16.36 -13.43
N LYS A 122 15.16 -15.24 -13.52
CA LYS A 122 16.03 -14.87 -14.67
C LYS A 122 15.30 -14.85 -16.02
N LYS A 123 13.96 -14.74 -16.01
CA LYS A 123 13.09 -14.76 -17.19
C LYS A 123 12.15 -13.56 -17.18
N LYS A 124 12.13 -12.81 -18.29
CA LYS A 124 11.28 -11.61 -18.46
C LYS A 124 9.78 -11.95 -18.47
N SER A 125 9.41 -13.06 -19.11
CA SER A 125 8.03 -13.54 -19.15
C SER A 125 7.45 -13.77 -17.76
N ILE A 126 8.26 -14.22 -16.79
CA ILE A 126 7.83 -14.39 -15.40
C ILE A 126 7.55 -13.05 -14.73
N GLY A 127 8.39 -12.02 -14.97
CA GLY A 127 8.12 -10.68 -14.48
C GLY A 127 6.79 -10.11 -15.01
N ILE A 128 6.51 -10.30 -16.31
CA ILE A 128 5.24 -9.91 -16.93
C ILE A 128 4.08 -10.67 -16.28
N LEU A 129 4.20 -12.00 -16.17
CA LEU A 129 3.19 -12.85 -15.55
C LEU A 129 2.91 -12.45 -14.10
N SER A 130 3.94 -12.10 -13.31
CA SER A 130 3.77 -11.63 -11.94
C SER A 130 2.95 -10.34 -11.87
N VAL A 131 3.17 -9.38 -12.78
CA VAL A 131 2.36 -8.16 -12.84
C VAL A 131 0.93 -8.47 -13.26
N VAL A 132 0.74 -9.32 -14.27
CA VAL A 132 -0.60 -9.76 -14.70
C VAL A 132 -1.34 -10.39 -13.52
N LEU A 133 -0.78 -11.42 -12.88
CA LEU A 133 -1.41 -12.11 -11.76
C LEU A 133 -1.70 -11.18 -10.57
N PHE A 134 -0.86 -10.16 -10.34
CA PHE A 134 -1.11 -9.15 -9.31
C PHE A 134 -2.28 -8.22 -9.65
N LEU A 135 -2.43 -7.83 -10.92
CA LEU A 135 -3.48 -6.90 -11.36
C LEU A 135 -4.87 -7.54 -11.37
N PHE A 136 -4.96 -8.87 -11.53
CA PHE A 136 -6.22 -9.59 -11.53
C PHE A 136 -6.56 -10.14 -10.14
N ASN A 137 -7.86 -10.28 -9.86
CA ASN A 137 -8.35 -10.77 -8.57
C ASN A 137 -7.96 -12.24 -8.39
N GLY A 138 -7.20 -12.54 -7.33
CA GLY A 138 -6.73 -13.90 -7.02
C GLY A 138 -7.78 -14.83 -6.41
N SER A 139 -9.04 -14.38 -6.27
CA SER A 139 -10.15 -15.17 -5.72
C SER A 139 -11.15 -15.62 -6.80
N PHE A 140 -11.92 -16.66 -6.50
CA PHE A 140 -13.05 -17.12 -7.31
C PHE A 140 -14.32 -16.26 -7.16
N SER A 141 -14.23 -15.04 -6.65
CA SER A 141 -15.39 -14.16 -6.44
C SER A 141 -16.13 -13.79 -7.72
N PHE A 142 -15.50 -13.90 -8.89
CA PHE A 142 -16.19 -13.73 -10.18
C PHE A 142 -17.32 -14.76 -10.38
N LEU A 143 -17.27 -15.92 -9.71
CA LEU A 143 -18.36 -16.90 -9.74
C LEU A 143 -19.64 -16.33 -9.11
N GLU A 144 -19.52 -15.52 -8.06
CA GLU A 144 -20.69 -14.85 -7.44
C GLU A 144 -21.31 -13.82 -8.39
N PHE A 145 -20.49 -13.16 -9.21
CA PHE A 145 -20.98 -12.30 -10.28
C PHE A 145 -21.75 -13.09 -11.33
N LEU A 146 -21.17 -14.21 -11.81
CA LEU A 146 -21.78 -15.06 -12.85
C LEU A 146 -23.10 -15.70 -12.42
N LYS A 147 -23.30 -15.97 -11.12
CA LYS A 147 -24.59 -16.48 -10.60
C LYS A 147 -25.75 -15.52 -10.84
N THR A 148 -25.47 -14.22 -10.87
CA THR A 148 -26.48 -13.16 -11.03
C THR A 148 -26.45 -12.51 -12.42
N HIS A 149 -25.36 -12.69 -13.16
CA HIS A 149 -25.12 -12.12 -14.49
C HIS A 149 -24.60 -13.22 -15.43
N PRO A 150 -25.49 -14.08 -15.98
CA PRO A 150 -25.09 -15.11 -16.93
C PRO A 150 -24.46 -14.51 -18.18
N ILE A 151 -23.56 -15.27 -18.83
CA ILE A 151 -22.88 -14.81 -20.04
C ILE A 151 -23.92 -14.54 -21.15
N SER A 152 -23.96 -13.30 -21.59
CA SER A 152 -24.88 -12.78 -22.61
C SER A 152 -24.16 -11.74 -23.48
N PRO A 153 -24.73 -11.32 -24.63
CA PRO A 153 -24.18 -10.21 -25.40
C PRO A 153 -24.03 -8.89 -24.60
N ASN A 154 -24.78 -8.75 -23.51
CA ASN A 154 -24.74 -7.58 -22.62
C ASN A 154 -23.72 -7.71 -21.47
N PHE A 155 -23.06 -8.85 -21.32
CA PHE A 155 -22.21 -9.16 -20.17
C PHE A 155 -21.06 -8.16 -19.95
N VAL A 156 -20.44 -7.67 -21.02
CA VAL A 156 -19.36 -6.65 -20.93
C VAL A 156 -19.91 -5.33 -20.37
N ASN A 157 -21.11 -4.95 -20.79
CA ASN A 157 -21.80 -3.74 -20.30
C ASN A 157 -22.20 -3.91 -18.82
N GLU A 158 -22.59 -5.11 -18.40
CA GLU A 158 -22.86 -5.44 -16.99
C GLU A 158 -21.60 -5.33 -16.12
N ILE A 159 -20.46 -5.87 -16.57
CA ILE A 159 -19.18 -5.73 -15.86
C ILE A 159 -18.78 -4.27 -15.73
N THR A 160 -18.87 -3.50 -16.81
CA THR A 160 -18.41 -2.10 -16.82
C THR A 160 -19.30 -1.15 -16.03
N LYS A 161 -20.57 -1.52 -15.82
CA LYS A 161 -21.55 -0.78 -15.00
C LYS A 161 -21.68 -1.31 -13.57
N ALA A 162 -20.95 -2.35 -13.20
CA ALA A 162 -21.02 -2.94 -11.87
C ALA A 162 -20.58 -1.93 -10.78
N THR A 163 -21.53 -1.49 -9.95
CA THR A 163 -21.26 -0.57 -8.83
C THR A 163 -21.00 -1.29 -7.52
N GLN A 164 -21.42 -2.56 -7.40
CA GLN A 164 -21.26 -3.38 -6.20
C GLN A 164 -20.07 -4.33 -6.32
N PHE A 165 -19.65 -4.91 -5.20
CA PHE A 165 -18.70 -6.03 -5.24
C PHE A 165 -19.44 -7.31 -5.66
N ALA A 166 -18.79 -8.13 -6.49
CA ALA A 166 -19.29 -9.47 -6.81
C ALA A 166 -19.47 -10.32 -5.54
N SER A 167 -18.52 -10.18 -4.62
CA SER A 167 -18.53 -10.76 -3.30
C SER A 167 -17.80 -9.84 -2.33
N PHE A 168 -18.28 -9.77 -1.10
CA PHE A 168 -17.68 -8.97 -0.03
C PHE A 168 -17.39 -9.83 1.22
N GLY A 169 -17.13 -11.12 1.00
CA GLY A 169 -16.79 -12.04 2.07
C GLY A 169 -15.55 -11.57 2.85
N PRO A 170 -15.52 -11.73 4.18
CA PRO A 170 -16.45 -12.51 4.99
C PRO A 170 -17.74 -11.79 5.42
N TYR A 171 -17.91 -10.51 5.10
CA TYR A 171 -18.99 -9.68 5.65
C TYR A 171 -20.39 -9.98 5.11
N ASP A 172 -20.49 -10.56 3.90
CA ASP A 172 -21.74 -10.92 3.25
C ASP A 172 -21.99 -12.44 3.19
N GLY A 173 -21.17 -13.23 3.87
CA GLY A 173 -21.26 -14.70 3.87
C GLY A 173 -20.86 -15.40 2.57
N LYS A 174 -20.31 -14.66 1.59
CA LYS A 174 -19.86 -15.21 0.30
C LYS A 174 -18.34 -15.46 0.27
N ILE A 175 -17.83 -15.84 -0.89
CA ILE A 175 -16.40 -16.09 -1.15
C ILE A 175 -15.56 -14.88 -0.72
N VAL A 176 -14.58 -15.10 0.18
CA VAL A 176 -13.70 -14.04 0.66
C VAL A 176 -12.96 -13.37 -0.49
N SER A 177 -13.21 -12.08 -0.67
CA SER A 177 -12.67 -11.31 -1.82
C SER A 177 -12.57 -9.81 -1.60
N ALA A 178 -13.16 -9.28 -0.52
CA ALA A 178 -13.06 -7.87 -0.14
C ALA A 178 -11.60 -7.38 -0.10
N PHE A 179 -10.68 -8.27 0.31
CA PHE A 179 -9.25 -8.01 0.46
C PHE A 179 -8.36 -8.56 -0.66
N TRP A 180 -8.92 -9.00 -1.78
CA TRP A 180 -8.16 -9.65 -2.87
C TRP A 180 -8.31 -8.92 -4.21
N SER A 181 -8.77 -7.66 -4.17
CA SER A 181 -8.99 -6.82 -5.34
C SER A 181 -8.17 -5.54 -5.30
N LEU A 182 -8.05 -4.87 -6.45
CA LEU A 182 -7.37 -3.58 -6.55
C LEU A 182 -8.02 -2.47 -5.70
N ASN A 183 -9.24 -2.69 -5.20
CA ASN A 183 -9.95 -1.72 -4.36
C ASN A 183 -9.19 -1.37 -3.07
N ILE A 184 -8.38 -2.29 -2.54
CA ILE A 184 -7.59 -1.99 -1.34
C ILE A 184 -6.61 -0.85 -1.60
N PHE A 185 -5.98 -0.83 -2.78
CA PHE A 185 -5.03 0.24 -3.14
C PHE A 185 -5.73 1.56 -3.45
N THR A 186 -7.01 1.53 -3.81
CA THR A 186 -7.79 2.76 -3.98
C THR A 186 -8.28 3.34 -2.67
N ASN A 187 -8.58 2.47 -1.70
CA ASN A 187 -9.04 2.86 -0.38
C ASN A 187 -7.88 3.27 0.54
N GLN A 188 -6.86 2.42 0.62
CA GLN A 188 -5.63 2.67 1.39
C GLN A 188 -4.54 3.22 0.47
N ARG A 189 -4.63 4.51 0.15
CA ARG A 189 -3.75 5.19 -0.83
C ARG A 189 -2.24 5.06 -0.56
N HIS A 190 -1.86 4.95 0.71
CA HIS A 190 -0.47 4.78 1.15
C HIS A 190 0.03 3.32 1.04
N LEU A 191 -0.86 2.33 0.92
CA LEU A 191 -0.50 0.91 0.98
C LEU A 191 0.42 0.49 -0.17
N ALA A 192 0.15 1.01 -1.37
CA ALA A 192 0.98 0.71 -2.54
C ALA A 192 2.44 1.13 -2.33
N LEU A 193 2.67 2.30 -1.72
CA LEU A 193 4.01 2.79 -1.39
C LEU A 193 4.68 1.87 -0.38
N ALA A 194 3.94 1.49 0.66
CA ALA A 194 4.45 0.63 1.71
C ALA A 194 4.89 -0.75 1.15
N TYR A 195 4.04 -1.38 0.32
CA TYR A 195 4.38 -2.65 -0.32
C TYR A 195 5.50 -2.53 -1.34
N ALA A 196 5.55 -1.43 -2.11
CA ALA A 196 6.66 -1.19 -3.03
C ALA A 196 7.99 -1.11 -2.28
N ALA A 197 8.03 -0.38 -1.16
CA ALA A 197 9.23 -0.27 -0.33
C ALA A 197 9.62 -1.61 0.31
N PHE A 198 8.66 -2.40 0.80
CA PHE A 198 8.91 -3.75 1.31
C PHE A 198 9.52 -4.66 0.24
N LEU A 199 8.94 -4.70 -0.96
CA LEU A 199 9.48 -5.53 -2.04
C LEU A 199 10.82 -5.00 -2.56
N LEU A 200 11.06 -3.68 -2.51
CA LEU A 200 12.37 -3.10 -2.79
C LEU A 200 13.41 -3.56 -1.77
N LEU A 201 13.07 -3.57 -0.49
CA LEU A 201 13.94 -4.11 0.56
C LEU A 201 14.29 -5.57 0.25
N VAL A 202 13.29 -6.42 -0.01
CA VAL A 202 13.52 -7.83 -0.37
C VAL A 202 14.39 -7.96 -1.63
N PHE A 203 14.12 -7.15 -2.65
CA PHE A 203 14.91 -7.11 -3.88
C PHE A 203 16.37 -6.74 -3.61
N PHE A 204 16.63 -5.72 -2.80
CA PHE A 204 17.98 -5.30 -2.46
C PHE A 204 18.68 -6.35 -1.61
N LEU A 205 18.04 -6.86 -0.56
CA LEU A 205 18.60 -7.92 0.27
C LEU A 205 18.98 -9.13 -0.57
N TYR A 206 18.08 -9.62 -1.43
CA TYR A 206 18.33 -10.72 -2.35
C TYR A 206 19.45 -10.41 -3.35
N ARG A 207 19.48 -9.20 -3.92
CA ARG A 207 20.51 -8.80 -4.89
C ARG A 207 21.90 -8.77 -4.25
N PHE A 208 22.03 -8.23 -3.04
CA PHE A 208 23.32 -8.12 -2.35
C PHE A 208 23.83 -9.47 -1.86
N THR A 209 22.93 -10.36 -1.43
CA THR A 209 23.30 -11.70 -0.97
C THR A 209 23.61 -12.67 -2.13
N ASP A 210 22.92 -12.55 -3.28
CA ASP A 210 23.21 -13.31 -4.52
C ASP A 210 24.66 -13.11 -5.02
N VAL A 211 25.23 -11.92 -4.79
CA VAL A 211 26.63 -11.63 -5.13
C VAL A 211 27.62 -11.92 -3.99
N ASN A 212 27.17 -12.53 -2.89
CA ASN A 212 27.97 -12.80 -1.68
C ASN A 212 28.72 -11.57 -1.15
N LYS A 213 28.21 -10.35 -1.39
CA LYS A 213 28.84 -9.11 -0.97
C LYS A 213 28.32 -8.70 0.40
N LYS A 214 29.24 -8.23 1.24
CA LYS A 214 28.91 -7.49 2.46
C LYS A 214 28.23 -6.17 2.08
N PHE A 215 27.21 -5.76 2.84
CA PHE A 215 26.66 -4.41 2.70
C PHE A 215 27.71 -3.39 3.14
N SER A 216 27.83 -2.29 2.39
CA SER A 216 28.66 -1.16 2.83
C SER A 216 27.98 -0.43 3.98
N ILE A 217 28.76 0.30 4.79
CA ILE A 217 28.20 1.09 5.90
C ILE A 217 27.16 2.11 5.43
N LYS A 218 27.36 2.70 4.24
CA LYS A 218 26.40 3.63 3.62
C LYS A 218 25.04 2.95 3.37
N VAL A 219 25.05 1.69 2.91
CA VAL A 219 23.83 0.92 2.68
C VAL A 219 23.17 0.54 4.00
N VAL A 220 23.96 0.17 5.02
CA VAL A 220 23.43 -0.11 6.36
C VAL A 220 22.70 1.11 6.91
N VAL A 221 23.34 2.28 6.93
CA VAL A 221 22.74 3.54 7.41
C VAL A 221 21.48 3.90 6.61
N LEU A 222 21.54 3.84 5.27
CA LEU A 222 20.39 4.14 4.42
C LEU A 222 19.19 3.22 4.72
N LEU A 223 19.42 1.91 4.78
CA LEU A 223 18.34 0.95 5.06
C LEU A 223 17.80 1.12 6.47
N SER A 224 18.65 1.39 7.46
CA SER A 224 18.22 1.68 8.83
C SER A 224 17.32 2.90 8.93
N LEU A 225 17.65 3.98 8.22
CA LEU A 225 16.80 5.18 8.18
C LEU A 225 15.47 4.91 7.49
N LEU A 226 15.51 4.27 6.31
CA LEU A 226 14.30 3.97 5.55
C LEU A 226 13.35 3.06 6.32
N ILE A 227 13.84 1.96 6.89
CA ILE A 227 13.02 1.03 7.67
C ILE A 227 12.62 1.65 9.02
N GLY A 228 13.49 2.42 9.65
CA GLY A 228 13.21 3.07 10.93
C GLY A 228 12.06 4.07 10.87
N LEU A 229 11.83 4.75 9.74
CA LEU A 229 10.72 5.69 9.53
C LEU A 229 9.38 5.01 9.17
N PHE A 230 9.39 3.69 8.97
CA PHE A 230 8.20 2.98 8.52
C PHE A 230 7.03 2.90 9.51
N PRO A 231 7.17 3.02 10.84
CA PRO A 231 6.00 3.09 11.72
C PRO A 231 4.99 4.17 11.28
N PHE A 232 5.43 5.40 11.01
CA PHE A 232 4.53 6.47 10.56
C PHE A 232 4.04 6.32 9.10
N ILE A 233 4.73 5.52 8.28
CA ILE A 233 4.32 5.23 6.88
C ILE A 233 3.33 4.09 6.83
N HIS A 234 3.64 2.97 7.50
CA HIS A 234 2.81 1.78 7.63
C HIS A 234 3.36 0.79 8.68
N LEU A 235 2.78 0.77 9.88
CA LEU A 235 3.25 -0.05 11.01
C LEU A 235 3.24 -1.57 10.74
N ALA A 236 2.21 -2.12 10.09
CA ALA A 236 2.20 -3.56 9.78
C ALA A 236 3.34 -3.94 8.80
N VAL A 237 3.60 -3.09 7.80
CA VAL A 237 4.69 -3.31 6.84
C VAL A 237 6.06 -3.14 7.50
N PHE A 238 6.21 -2.26 8.49
CA PHE A 238 7.39 -2.23 9.34
C PHE A 238 7.68 -3.61 9.97
N GLY A 239 6.65 -4.24 10.55
CA GLY A 239 6.74 -5.61 11.08
C GLY A 239 7.17 -6.62 10.02
N MET A 240 6.59 -6.55 8.81
CA MET A 240 6.99 -7.40 7.67
C MET A 240 8.46 -7.19 7.29
N MET A 241 8.96 -5.96 7.29
CA MET A 241 10.36 -5.64 7.01
C MET A 241 11.30 -6.27 8.04
N LEU A 242 10.96 -6.22 9.33
CA LEU A 242 11.74 -6.87 10.39
C LEU A 242 11.75 -8.40 10.24
N ILE A 243 10.61 -9.00 9.91
CA ILE A 243 10.52 -10.44 9.62
C ILE A 243 11.41 -10.80 8.42
N ALA A 244 11.37 -10.01 7.35
CA ALA A 244 12.24 -10.22 6.19
C ALA A 244 13.72 -10.14 6.57
N LEU A 245 14.13 -9.14 7.38
CA LEU A 245 15.50 -9.08 7.90
C LEU A 245 15.87 -10.34 8.70
N GLY A 246 14.97 -10.83 9.56
CA GLY A 246 15.15 -12.08 10.31
C GLY A 246 15.34 -13.30 9.41
N VAL A 247 14.49 -13.46 8.41
CA VAL A 247 14.62 -14.55 7.42
C VAL A 247 15.97 -14.46 6.69
N PHE A 248 16.34 -13.27 6.21
CA PHE A 248 17.62 -13.08 5.51
C PHE A 248 18.84 -13.28 6.43
N PHE A 249 18.73 -12.93 7.71
CA PHE A 249 19.76 -13.20 8.71
C PHE A 249 20.01 -14.71 8.85
N LEU A 250 18.95 -15.52 8.86
CA LEU A 250 19.07 -16.98 8.93
C LEU A 250 19.71 -17.55 7.65
N LEU A 251 19.22 -17.12 6.49
CA LEU A 251 19.62 -17.66 5.18
C LEU A 251 21.03 -17.26 4.73
N TYR A 252 21.56 -16.10 5.17
CA TYR A 252 22.80 -15.54 4.62
C TYR A 252 23.87 -15.26 5.69
N PRO A 253 24.65 -16.28 6.13
CA PRO A 253 25.64 -16.15 7.20
C PRO A 253 26.65 -15.01 7.01
N LYS A 254 27.10 -14.76 5.78
CA LYS A 254 28.12 -13.74 5.47
C LYS A 254 27.65 -12.30 5.65
N ALA A 255 26.34 -12.07 5.67
CA ALA A 255 25.72 -10.75 5.80
C ALA A 255 25.05 -10.51 7.16
N ARG A 256 25.10 -11.51 8.07
CA ARG A 256 24.42 -11.48 9.37
C ARG A 256 24.73 -10.24 10.19
N TYR A 257 26.00 -9.87 10.28
CA TYR A 257 26.42 -8.71 11.06
C TYR A 257 25.77 -7.42 10.55
N GLN A 258 25.79 -7.19 9.23
CA GLN A 258 25.17 -6.00 8.64
C GLN A 258 23.64 -6.03 8.75
N ILE A 259 23.01 -7.18 8.54
CA ILE A 259 21.55 -7.32 8.69
C ILE A 259 21.14 -7.05 10.15
N PHE A 260 21.92 -7.54 11.11
CA PHE A 260 21.72 -7.25 12.53
C PHE A 260 21.83 -5.76 12.82
N LEU A 261 22.88 -5.08 12.31
CA LEU A 261 23.02 -3.63 12.47
C LEU A 261 21.86 -2.86 11.82
N ILE A 262 21.40 -3.30 10.63
CA ILE A 262 20.24 -2.69 9.97
C ILE A 262 19.03 -2.78 10.89
N GLY A 263 18.71 -3.97 11.40
CA GLY A 263 17.57 -4.20 12.29
C GLY A 263 17.68 -3.40 13.60
N LEU A 264 18.84 -3.44 14.26
CA LEU A 264 19.10 -2.73 15.52
C LEU A 264 18.89 -1.22 15.38
N PHE A 265 19.51 -0.60 14.37
CA PHE A 265 19.37 0.85 14.15
C PHE A 265 17.97 1.23 13.65
N SER A 266 17.32 0.38 12.85
CA SER A 266 15.92 0.60 12.45
C SER A 266 15.01 0.64 13.67
N LEU A 267 15.19 -0.29 14.61
CA LEU A 267 14.42 -0.33 15.86
C LEU A 267 14.69 0.91 16.72
N ALA A 268 15.94 1.35 16.83
CA ALA A 268 16.29 2.56 17.57
C ALA A 268 15.60 3.81 17.00
N ILE A 269 15.53 3.94 15.67
CA ILE A 269 14.86 5.06 14.98
C ILE A 269 13.32 4.93 15.07
N ALA A 270 12.80 3.71 15.03
CA ALA A 270 11.37 3.43 15.12
C ALA A 270 10.81 3.64 16.53
N LEU A 271 11.64 3.45 17.57
CA LEU A 271 11.19 3.44 18.96
C LEU A 271 10.46 4.73 19.38
N PRO A 272 10.98 5.95 19.13
CA PRO A 272 10.24 7.18 19.45
C PRO A 272 8.86 7.27 18.76
N GLN A 273 8.75 6.75 17.54
CA GLN A 273 7.50 6.78 16.76
C GLN A 273 6.45 5.82 17.34
N ILE A 274 6.89 4.62 17.72
CA ILE A 274 6.03 3.61 18.37
C ILE A 274 5.59 4.10 19.74
N LEU A 275 6.49 4.71 20.51
CA LEU A 275 6.16 5.30 21.80
C LEU A 275 5.15 6.45 21.65
N TYR A 276 5.31 7.29 20.62
CA TYR A 276 4.36 8.36 20.30
C TYR A 276 2.94 7.85 20.02
N MET A 277 2.80 6.78 19.23
CA MET A 277 1.48 6.18 18.95
C MET A 277 0.80 5.62 20.21
N GLY A 278 1.58 5.24 21.22
CA GLY A 278 1.09 4.71 22.47
C GLY A 278 0.41 3.34 22.36
N LYS A 279 -0.24 2.91 23.44
CA LYS A 279 -0.95 1.61 23.50
C LYS A 279 -2.36 1.73 22.93
N SER A 280 -2.86 0.64 22.36
CA SER A 280 -4.29 0.52 22.04
C SER A 280 -5.13 0.70 23.31
N GLN A 281 -6.19 1.50 23.22
CA GLN A 281 -7.21 1.63 24.28
C GLN A 281 -8.32 0.58 24.16
N ILE A 282 -8.27 -0.26 23.12
CA ILE A 282 -9.20 -1.37 22.96
C ILE A 282 -8.69 -2.51 23.86
N THR A 283 -9.36 -2.70 24.99
CA THR A 283 -9.26 -3.94 25.75
C THR A 283 -9.96 -5.03 24.95
N VAL A 284 -9.20 -5.91 24.30
CA VAL A 284 -9.78 -7.08 23.63
C VAL A 284 -10.31 -8.00 24.74
N LEU A 285 -11.61 -7.94 24.99
CA LEU A 285 -12.32 -8.88 25.86
C LEU A 285 -12.38 -10.23 25.12
N PHE A 286 -11.35 -11.05 25.28
CA PHE A 286 -11.43 -12.46 24.91
C PHE A 286 -12.43 -13.14 25.86
N GLY A 287 -13.65 -13.42 25.40
CA GLY A 287 -14.54 -14.36 26.09
C GLY A 287 -15.98 -13.95 26.38
N THR A 288 -16.43 -12.73 26.05
CA THR A 288 -17.87 -12.42 26.16
C THR A 288 -18.54 -12.59 24.80
N LYS A 289 -19.38 -13.64 24.66
CA LYS A 289 -20.33 -13.77 23.54
C LYS A 289 -21.09 -12.44 23.42
N SER A 290 -20.80 -11.65 22.38
CA SER A 290 -21.61 -10.49 22.05
C SER A 290 -23.02 -10.97 21.74
N LYS A 291 -24.02 -10.51 22.51
CA LYS A 291 -25.42 -10.68 22.13
C LYS A 291 -25.62 -9.97 20.78
N PRO A 292 -26.34 -10.57 19.81
CA PRO A 292 -26.60 -9.91 18.54
C PRO A 292 -27.40 -8.63 18.79
N GLY A 293 -26.91 -7.49 18.31
CA GLY A 293 -27.65 -6.20 18.32
C GLY A 293 -26.96 -4.99 18.94
N GLN A 294 -25.70 -5.08 19.39
CA GLN A 294 -24.94 -3.88 19.80
C GLN A 294 -23.75 -3.66 18.88
N PHE A 295 -23.91 -2.73 17.94
CA PHE A 295 -22.81 -2.10 17.22
C PHE A 295 -22.44 -0.85 18.00
N TYR A 296 -21.20 -0.78 18.47
CA TYR A 296 -20.55 0.47 18.89
C TYR A 296 -20.11 1.24 17.65
#